data_AF-A0A3B6TKZ5-F1
#
_entry.id   AF-A0A3B6TKZ5-F1
#
_cell.length_a   1.000
_cell.length_b   1.000
_cell.length_c   1.000
_cell.angle_alpha   90.00
_cell.angle_beta   90.00
_cell.angle_gamma   90.00
#
_symmetry.space_group_name_H-M   'P 1'
#
loop_
_entity.id
_entity.type
_entity.pdbx_description
1 polymer ?
#
loop_
_entity_poly.entity_id
_entity_poly.type
_entity_poly.pdbx_seq_one_letter_code
_entity_poly.pdbx_strand_id
1 'polypeptide(L)' 'MAPSEKNLSAIVLLIVIVAAVCPLCSMVLGCESIECRHLSSNYRGMCFGFTLGCYHTCLAESSDNQWGHCDCFKCYCYTC' A
#
# COMPACT_ATOMS: atom_id res chain seq x y z
N MET A 1 -25.32 -12.45 -19.01
CA MET A 1 -24.24 -13.47 -19.07
C MET A 1 -24.01 -13.93 -17.64
N ALA A 2 -24.38 -15.17 -17.31
CA ALA A 2 -24.15 -15.71 -15.98
C ALA A 2 -22.66 -16.06 -15.83
N PRO A 3 -21.98 -15.60 -14.78
CA PRO A 3 -20.59 -16.00 -14.55
C PRO A 3 -20.55 -17.51 -14.30
N SER A 4 -19.78 -18.23 -15.12
CA SER A 4 -19.51 -19.67 -14.91
C SER A 4 -18.91 -19.88 -13.50
N GLU A 5 -19.31 -20.93 -12.79
CA GLU A 5 -18.84 -21.24 -11.41
C GLU A 5 -17.31 -21.20 -11.24
N LYS A 6 -16.60 -21.55 -12.31
CA LYS A 6 -15.13 -21.50 -12.43
C LYS A 6 -14.58 -20.09 -12.21
N ASN A 7 -15.26 -19.09 -12.77
CA ASN A 7 -14.88 -17.69 -12.67
C ASN A 7 -15.19 -17.13 -11.27
N LEU A 8 -16.29 -17.57 -10.64
CA LEU A 8 -16.59 -17.22 -9.25
C LEU A 8 -15.53 -17.77 -8.30
N SER A 9 -15.10 -19.03 -8.49
CA SER A 9 -14.04 -19.66 -7.70
C SER A 9 -12.72 -18.89 -7.81
N ALA A 10 -12.29 -18.52 -9.03
CA ALA A 10 -11.06 -17.76 -9.24
C ALA A 10 -11.10 -16.37 -8.61
N ILE A 11 -12.24 -15.67 -8.68
CA ILE A 11 -12.43 -14.36 -8.06
C ILE A 11 -12.39 -14.47 -6.53
N VAL A 12 -13.06 -15.47 -5.95
CA VAL A 12 -13.02 -15.72 -4.50
C VAL A 12 -11.59 -16.05 -4.05
N LEU A 13 -10.86 -16.87 -4.82
CA LEU A 13 -9.47 -17.19 -4.51
C LEU A 13 -8.57 -15.94 -4.51
N LEU A 14 -8.74 -15.06 -5.50
CA LEU A 14 -8.02 -13.79 -5.58
C LEU A 14 -8.35 -12.87 -4.39
N ILE A 15 -9.63 -12.77 -4.02
CA ILE A 15 -10.05 -11.97 -2.86
C ILE A 15 -9.46 -12.53 -1.57
N VAL A 16 -9.46 -13.86 -1.40
CA VAL A 16 -8.86 -14.53 -0.22
C VAL A 16 -7.35 -14.33 -0.17
N ILE A 17 -6.65 -14.41 -1.30
CA ILE A 17 -5.21 -14.15 -1.36
C ILE A 17 -4.92 -12.70 -0.94
N VAL A 18 -5.60 -11.71 -1.55
CA VAL A 18 -5.45 -10.29 -1.21
C VAL A 18 -5.78 -10.03 0.27
N ALA A 19 -6.87 -10.62 0.75
CA ALA A 19 -7.31 -10.53 2.13
C ALA A 19 -6.47 -11.36 3.11
N ALA A 20 -5.54 -12.20 2.66
CA ALA A 20 -4.58 -12.90 3.52
C ALA A 20 -3.24 -12.16 3.61
N VAL A 21 -2.83 -11.44 2.55
CA VAL A 21 -1.61 -10.61 2.58
C VAL A 21 -1.83 -9.32 3.40
N CYS A 22 -3.03 -8.76 3.37
CA CYS A 22 -3.37 -7.52 4.09
C CYS A 22 -3.49 -7.61 5.63
N PRO A 23 -4.05 -8.65 6.26
CA PRO A 23 -4.16 -8.73 7.72
C PRO A 23 -2.83 -9.01 8.41
N LEU A 24 -1.80 -9.53 7.71
CA LEU A 24 -0.44 -9.57 8.27
C LEU A 24 0.09 -8.18 8.63
N CYS A 25 -0.34 -7.16 7.88
CA CYS A 25 -0.03 -5.76 8.20
C CYS A 25 -0.81 -5.19 9.38
N SER A 26 -1.99 -5.75 9.68
CA SER A 26 -2.79 -5.34 10.84
C SER A 26 -2.35 -6.04 12.13
N MET A 27 -1.60 -7.15 12.02
CA MET A 27 -0.99 -7.86 13.17
C MET A 27 0.41 -7.34 13.55
N VAL A 28 0.94 -6.34 12.85
CA VAL A 28 2.02 -5.49 13.39
C VAL A 28 1.36 -4.49 14.34
N LEU A 29 1.05 -4.97 15.54
CA LEU A 29 1.05 -4.16 16.75
C LEU A 29 2.32 -3.29 16.72
N GLY A 30 2.20 -2.00 16.43
CA GLY A 30 3.30 -1.05 16.57
C GLY A 30 3.89 -0.44 15.30
N CYS A 31 3.13 -0.25 14.21
CA CYS A 31 3.44 0.86 13.30
C CYS A 31 2.98 2.21 13.89
N GLU A 32 3.25 2.40 15.20
CA GLU A 32 3.26 3.72 15.81
C GLU A 32 4.29 4.55 15.03
N SER A 33 3.81 5.66 14.47
CA SER A 33 4.55 6.91 14.34
C SER A 33 6.06 6.80 14.58
N ILE A 34 6.81 6.36 13.56
CA ILE A 34 8.07 7.04 13.32
C ILE A 34 7.62 8.49 13.13
N GLU A 35 7.98 9.41 14.02
CA GLU A 35 7.39 10.76 14.09
C GLU A 35 7.49 11.53 12.75
N CYS A 36 8.33 11.06 11.84
CA CYS A 36 8.49 11.61 10.50
C CYS A 36 7.68 10.90 9.40
N ARG A 37 6.93 9.84 9.70
CA ARG A 37 6.22 9.03 8.69
C ARG A 37 4.75 9.42 8.62
N HIS A 38 4.28 9.74 7.41
CA HIS A 38 2.86 9.96 7.15
C HIS A 38 2.39 9.25 5.87
N LEU A 39 1.08 9.02 5.76
CA LEU A 39 0.49 8.45 4.55
C LEU A 39 0.53 9.52 3.43
N SER A 40 0.94 9.10 2.23
CA SER A 40 0.87 9.94 1.02
C SER A 40 -0.59 10.28 0.68
N SER A 41 -0.85 11.54 0.34
CA SER A 41 -2.21 12.01 0.00
C SER A 41 -2.49 11.99 -1.51
N ASN A 42 -1.44 12.03 -2.34
CA ASN A 42 -1.51 12.02 -3.81
C ASN A 42 -1.20 10.66 -4.44
N TYR A 43 -0.57 9.72 -3.73
CA TYR A 43 -0.29 8.41 -4.32
C TYR A 43 -1.58 7.62 -4.53
N ARG A 44 -1.76 7.12 -5.75
CA ARG A 44 -2.96 6.38 -6.16
C ARG A 44 -2.60 4.96 -6.58
N GLY A 45 -3.44 4.02 -6.17
CA GLY A 45 -3.28 2.61 -6.48
C GLY A 45 -2.50 1.85 -5.40
N MET A 46 -2.23 0.58 -5.68
CA MET A 46 -1.53 -0.31 -4.77
C MET A 46 -0.02 -0.16 -4.94
N CYS A 47 0.68 0.07 -3.84
CA CYS A 47 2.13 0.22 -3.80
C CYS A 47 2.80 -1.16 -3.76
N PHE A 48 3.10 -1.73 -4.94
CA PHE A 48 3.67 -3.08 -5.06
C PHE A 48 5.19 -3.07 -5.08
N GLY A 49 5.88 -2.86 -3.95
CA GLY A 49 7.35 -3.00 -3.84
C GLY A 49 8.21 -2.07 -4.73
N PHE A 50 7.62 -1.41 -5.72
CA PHE A 50 8.21 -0.41 -6.60
C PHE A 50 8.19 0.91 -5.87
N THR A 51 9.21 1.11 -5.05
CA THR A 51 9.40 2.32 -4.25
C THR A 51 9.52 3.57 -5.10
N LEU A 52 9.96 3.49 -6.36
CA LEU A 52 10.15 4.64 -7.25
C LEU A 52 8.89 5.51 -7.40
N GLY A 53 7.73 4.90 -7.63
CA GLY A 53 6.48 5.65 -7.79
C GLY A 53 6.09 6.38 -6.50
N CYS A 54 6.22 5.70 -5.37
CA CYS A 54 5.95 6.28 -4.05
C CYS A 54 6.96 7.38 -3.70
N TYR A 55 8.25 7.12 -3.92
CA TYR A 55 9.34 8.06 -3.72
C TYR A 55 9.12 9.37 -4.48
N HIS A 56 8.90 9.29 -5.80
CA HIS A 56 8.64 10.48 -6.60
C HIS A 56 7.37 11.21 -6.20
N THR A 57 6.32 10.48 -5.80
CA THR A 57 5.08 11.10 -5.33
C THR A 57 5.30 11.86 -4.03
N CYS A 58 6.01 11.27 -3.07
CA CYS A 58 6.33 11.93 -1.80
C CYS A 58 7.17 13.19 -2.01
N LEU A 59 8.20 13.13 -2.86
CA LEU A 59 8.99 14.31 -3.19
C LEU A 59 8.19 15.42 -3.89
N ALA A 60 7.18 15.04 -4.68
CA ALA A 60 6.31 16.00 -5.36
C ALA A 60 5.20 16.56 -4.44
N GLU A 61 4.83 15.84 -3.38
CA GLU A 61 3.80 16.27 -2.41
C GLU A 61 4.26 17.43 -1.53
N SER A 62 5.50 17.37 -1.04
CA SER A 62 6.08 18.42 -0.19
C SER A 62 7.60 18.40 -0.30
N SER A 63 8.21 19.59 -0.21
CA SER A 63 9.66 19.74 -0.04
C SER A 63 10.18 19.23 1.29
N ASP A 64 9.30 19.08 2.28
CA ASP A 64 9.65 18.55 3.61
C ASP A 64 9.83 17.03 3.59
N ASN A 65 9.36 16.35 2.54
CA ASN A 65 9.52 14.92 2.36
C ASN A 65 10.89 14.61 1.78
N GLN A 66 11.63 13.72 2.42
CA GLN A 66 12.96 13.29 1.96
C GLN A 66 12.89 12.04 1.07
N TRP A 67 11.94 11.15 1.33
CA TRP A 67 11.76 9.91 0.57
C TRP A 67 10.37 9.30 0.80
N GLY A 68 10.08 8.23 0.07
CA GLY A 68 8.83 7.47 0.18
C GLY A 68 9.05 5.97 0.05
N HIS A 69 8.24 5.19 0.78
CA HIS A 69 8.31 3.74 0.78
C HIS A 69 6.92 3.08 0.70
N CYS A 70 6.88 1.93 0.03
CA CYS A 70 5.69 1.09 0.02
C CYS A 70 5.65 0.23 1.27
N ASP A 71 4.64 0.41 2.10
CA ASP A 71 4.37 -0.47 3.23
C ASP A 71 2.90 -0.91 3.14
N CYS A 72 2.65 -2.23 3.18
CA CYS A 72 1.30 -2.79 3.13
C CYS A 72 0.44 -2.32 1.96
N PHE A 73 1.01 -2.29 0.75
CA PHE A 73 0.38 -1.76 -0.47
C PHE A 73 -0.02 -0.29 -0.43
N LYS A 74 0.42 0.45 0.60
CA LYS A 74 0.25 1.90 0.73
C LYS A 74 1.58 2.61 0.58
N CYS A 75 1.54 3.85 0.12
CA CYS A 75 2.71 4.70 0.05
C CYS A 75 2.79 5.57 1.31
N TYR A 76 3.93 5.54 1.99
CA TYR A 76 4.23 6.41 3.11
C TYR A 76 5.40 7.33 2.76
N CYS A 77 5.26 8.59 3.13
CA CYS A 77 6.29 9.61 2.99
C CYS A 77 6.99 9.82 4.32
N TYR A 78 8.27 10.17 4.24
CA TYR A 78 9.13 10.36 5.39
C TYR A 78 9.77 11.75 5.33
N THR A 79 9.66 12.51 6.41
CA THR A 79 10.24 13.85 6.57
C THR A 79 11.60 13.84 7.29
N CYS A 80 12.03 12.66 7.73
CA CYS A 80 13.40 12.33 8.11
C CYS A 80 13.89 11.15 7.25
#